data_AF-A0A820CCL7-F1
#
_entry.id   AF-A0A820CCL7-F1
#
_cell.length_a   1.000
_cell.length_b   1.000
_cell.length_c   1.000
_cell.angle_alpha   90.00
_cell.angle_beta   90.00
_cell.angle_gamma   90.00
#
_symmetry.space_group_name_H-M   'P 1'
#
loop_
_entity.id
_entity.type
_entity.pdbx_description
1 polymer ?
#
loop_
_entity_poly.entity_id
_entity_poly.type
_entity_poly.pdbx_seq_one_letter_code
_entity_poly.pdbx_strand_id
1 'polypeptide(L)'
;MFERSNKLQKIFKDGGHEIMINDGDVQLHRKNHRLLIEDSNLREINLCPFIGYAQEHILPLLDVCIPLQLIIPDILKYASMALQRIPDYPPDNLTRDESAAIHLYTMEWDDDTNGSLYSHLNYALGER
;
A
#
# COMPACT_ATOMS: atom_id res chain seq x y z
N MET A 1 -4.73 39.69 -23.22
CA MET A 1 -5.40 39.62 -21.91
C MET A 1 -5.37 38.16 -21.50
N PHE A 2 -4.42 37.78 -20.63
CA PHE A 2 -4.21 36.37 -20.26
C PHE A 2 -5.24 35.97 -19.20
N GLU A 3 -6.15 35.07 -19.55
CA GLU A 3 -7.03 34.41 -18.58
C GLU A 3 -6.20 33.50 -17.68
N ARG A 4 -6.24 33.77 -16.38
CA ARG A 4 -5.60 32.97 -15.34
C ARG A 4 -6.43 31.70 -15.13
N SER A 5 -6.00 30.58 -15.71
CA SER A 5 -6.51 29.26 -15.33
C SER A 5 -6.16 28.98 -13.86
N ASN A 6 -7.19 28.83 -13.04
CA ASN A 6 -7.08 28.36 -11.66
C ASN A 6 -6.43 26.96 -11.64
N LYS A 7 -5.16 26.86 -11.26
CA LYS A 7 -4.51 25.59 -10.90
C LYS A 7 -5.05 25.14 -9.54
N LEU A 8 -5.71 23.98 -9.51
CA LEU A 8 -6.20 23.35 -8.29
C LEU A 8 -5.00 22.97 -7.41
N GLN A 9 -4.96 23.51 -6.20
CA GLN A 9 -3.95 23.19 -5.19
C GLN A 9 -4.49 22.02 -4.35
N LYS A 10 -3.86 20.85 -4.41
CA LYS A 10 -4.21 19.73 -3.51
C LYS A 10 -3.19 19.66 -2.38
N ILE A 11 -3.67 19.94 -1.18
CA ILE A 11 -2.90 19.85 0.06
C ILE A 11 -3.03 18.41 0.58
N PHE A 12 -1.91 17.70 0.67
CA PHE A 12 -1.85 16.43 1.38
C PHE A 12 -1.33 16.68 2.79
N LYS A 13 -2.08 16.21 3.79
CA LYS A 13 -1.69 16.27 5.20
C LYS A 13 -1.19 14.90 5.61
N ASP A 14 0.11 14.78 5.84
CA ASP A 14 0.74 13.65 6.52
C ASP A 14 1.56 14.18 7.69
N GLY A 15 1.34 13.65 8.89
CA GLY A 15 2.19 13.89 10.07
C GLY A 15 2.46 15.34 10.49
N GLY A 16 1.65 16.33 10.09
CA GLY A 16 1.87 17.74 10.40
C GLY A 16 2.83 18.48 9.46
N HIS A 17 3.27 17.85 8.38
CA HIS A 17 4.04 18.50 7.32
C HIS A 17 3.17 18.72 6.08
N GLU A 18 3.02 19.99 5.66
CA GLU A 18 2.32 20.34 4.43
C GLU A 18 3.24 20.10 3.23
N ILE A 19 2.94 19.08 2.43
CA ILE A 19 3.69 18.81 1.19
C ILE A 19 2.96 19.52 0.04
N MET A 20 3.57 20.60 -0.45
CA MET A 20 3.11 21.31 -1.64
C MET A 20 3.57 20.57 -2.90
N ILE A 21 2.67 19.81 -3.53
CA ILE A 21 2.92 19.25 -4.86
C ILE A 21 2.31 20.21 -5.88
N ASN A 22 3.16 20.88 -6.66
CA ASN A 22 2.71 21.65 -7.81
C ASN A 22 2.21 20.66 -8.88
N ASP A 23 0.95 20.82 -9.28
CA ASP A 23 0.22 20.02 -10.28
C ASP A 23 0.82 20.10 -11.71
N GLY A 24 2.07 20.56 -11.84
CA GLY A 24 2.76 20.85 -13.10
C GLY A 24 3.98 20.00 -13.42
N ASP A 25 4.60 19.31 -12.47
CA ASP A 25 5.97 18.77 -12.68
C ASP A 25 6.11 17.24 -12.57
N VAL A 26 5.01 16.49 -12.36
CA VAL A 26 5.09 15.02 -12.27
C VAL A 26 3.99 14.39 -13.12
N GLN A 27 4.37 13.91 -14.31
CA GLN A 27 3.48 13.07 -15.11
C GLN A 27 3.46 11.67 -14.51
N LEU A 28 2.40 11.38 -13.74
CA LEU A 28 2.09 10.05 -13.24
C LEU A 28 1.34 9.27 -14.33
N HIS A 29 1.91 8.16 -14.79
CA HIS A 29 1.21 7.26 -15.71
C HIS A 29 0.97 5.90 -15.04
N ARG A 30 -0.21 5.32 -15.28
CA ARG A 30 -0.57 4.00 -14.73
C ARG A 30 -0.12 2.91 -15.70
N LYS A 31 0.72 1.97 -15.24
CA LYS A 31 1.10 0.76 -15.98
C LYS A 31 0.94 -0.44 -15.07
N ASN A 32 0.20 -1.47 -15.52
CA ASN A 32 -0.05 -2.68 -14.73
C ASN A 32 -0.56 -2.38 -13.30
N HIS A 33 -1.49 -1.42 -13.16
CA HIS A 33 -2.03 -0.92 -11.89
C HIS A 33 -1.05 -0.18 -10.97
N ARG A 34 0.22 -0.03 -11.36
CA ARG A 34 1.24 0.74 -10.66
C ARG A 34 1.30 2.16 -11.24
N LEU A 35 1.38 3.17 -10.37
CA LEU A 35 1.70 4.53 -10.78
C LEU A 35 3.22 4.64 -10.93
N LEU A 36 3.64 4.99 -12.14
CA LEU A 36 5.03 5.21 -12.50
C LEU A 36 5.20 6.69 -12.83
N ILE A 37 6.39 7.21 -12.55
CA ILE A 37 6.75 8.57 -12.88
C ILE A 37 7.67 8.52 -14.08
N GLU A 38 7.26 9.17 -15.16
CA GLU A 38 8.14 9.47 -16.28
C GLU A 38 8.72 10.86 -16.06
N ASP A 39 9.81 10.96 -15.29
CA ASP A 39 10.65 12.15 -15.38
C ASP A 39 12.13 11.81 -15.15
N SER A 40 12.95 12.17 -16.14
CA SER A 40 14.40 11.94 -16.17
C SER A 40 15.18 12.92 -15.28
N ASN A 41 14.51 13.94 -14.73
CA ASN A 41 15.12 15.01 -13.95
C ASN A 41 14.82 14.97 -12.45
N LEU A 42 14.31 13.84 -11.92
CA LEU A 42 13.98 13.66 -10.49
C LEU A 42 15.23 13.62 -9.60
N ARG A 43 15.87 14.77 -9.41
CA ARG A 43 16.69 14.99 -8.21
C ARG A 43 15.71 15.30 -7.08
N GLU A 44 15.50 14.32 -6.22
CA GLU A 44 14.90 14.45 -4.88
C GLU A 44 13.41 14.86 -4.81
N ILE A 45 12.53 14.27 -5.61
CA ILE A 45 11.13 14.20 -5.17
C ILE A 45 11.04 13.04 -4.18
N ASN A 46 10.90 13.38 -2.89
CA ASN A 46 10.66 12.42 -1.81
C ASN A 46 9.23 11.89 -1.95
N LEU A 47 9.07 10.98 -2.90
CA LEU A 47 7.78 10.43 -3.28
C LEU A 47 7.33 9.48 -2.18
N CYS A 48 6.19 9.80 -1.60
CA CYS A 48 5.53 8.90 -0.67
C CYS A 48 5.30 7.53 -1.37
N PRO A 49 5.69 6.41 -0.72
CA PRO A 49 5.72 5.09 -1.37
C PRO A 49 4.34 4.57 -1.79
N PHE A 50 3.27 5.25 -1.38
CA PHE A 50 1.89 4.91 -1.69
C PHE A 50 1.15 6.02 -2.49
N ILE A 51 1.88 6.91 -3.18
CA ILE A 51 1.27 7.96 -4.02
C ILE A 51 0.26 7.34 -5.00
N GLY A 52 -0.98 7.86 -4.93
CA GLY A 52 -2.15 7.44 -5.70
C GLY A 52 -2.84 6.16 -5.24
N TYR A 53 -2.35 5.51 -4.18
CA TYR A 53 -3.12 4.55 -3.39
C TYR A 53 -3.74 5.20 -2.15
N ALA A 54 -3.25 6.38 -1.73
CA ALA A 54 -3.80 7.14 -0.61
C ALA A 54 -5.29 7.51 -0.75
N GLN A 55 -5.82 7.52 -1.98
CA GLN A 55 -7.21 7.84 -2.27
C GLN A 55 -8.06 6.61 -2.63
N GLU A 56 -7.43 5.43 -2.74
CA GLU A 56 -8.15 4.19 -3.02
C GLU A 56 -8.88 3.73 -1.75
N HIS A 57 -10.06 3.12 -1.93
CA HIS A 57 -10.83 2.62 -0.81
C HIS A 57 -10.14 1.40 -0.20
N ILE A 58 -9.92 1.43 1.12
CA ILE A 58 -9.39 0.28 1.86
C ILE A 58 -10.45 -0.82 1.86
N LEU A 59 -10.12 -1.97 1.28
CA LEU A 59 -11.02 -3.13 1.25
C LEU A 59 -10.78 -4.00 2.49
N PRO A 60 -11.80 -4.77 2.95
CA PRO A 60 -11.61 -5.74 4.01
C PRO A 60 -10.46 -6.69 3.71
N LEU A 61 -9.66 -7.05 4.72
CA LEU A 61 -8.42 -7.81 4.50
C LEU A 61 -8.67 -9.14 3.77
N LEU A 62 -9.74 -9.84 4.13
CA LEU A 62 -10.08 -11.13 3.52
C LEU A 62 -10.37 -10.99 2.02
N ASP A 63 -11.07 -9.93 1.61
CA ASP A 63 -11.41 -9.69 0.20
C ASP A 63 -10.16 -9.43 -0.64
N VAL A 64 -9.19 -8.68 -0.10
CA VAL A 64 -7.91 -8.41 -0.75
C VAL A 64 -7.07 -9.68 -0.88
N CYS A 65 -7.21 -10.62 0.06
CA CYS A 65 -6.47 -11.88 0.03
C CYS A 65 -7.05 -12.91 -0.95
N ILE A 66 -8.31 -12.79 -1.39
CA ILE A 66 -8.92 -13.71 -2.37
C ILE A 66 -8.04 -13.90 -3.62
N PRO A 67 -7.61 -12.86 -4.34
CA PRO A 67 -6.77 -13.02 -5.53
C PRO A 67 -5.38 -13.63 -5.23
N LEU A 68 -4.90 -13.56 -3.99
CA LEU A 68 -3.58 -14.08 -3.60
C LEU A 68 -3.56 -15.60 -3.40
N GLN A 69 -4.72 -16.26 -3.28
CA GLN A 69 -4.81 -17.71 -3.12
C GLN A 69 -4.13 -18.49 -4.24
N LEU A 70 -4.08 -17.92 -5.45
CA LEU A 70 -3.41 -18.54 -6.60
C LEU A 70 -1.88 -18.66 -6.42
N ILE A 71 -1.30 -17.80 -5.58
CA ILE A 71 0.14 -17.76 -5.28
C ILE A 71 0.42 -18.42 -3.93
N ILE A 72 -0.48 -18.21 -2.97
CA ILE A 72 -0.37 -18.65 -1.58
C ILE A 72 -1.70 -19.31 -1.19
N PRO A 73 -1.85 -20.64 -1.36
CA PRO A 73 -3.13 -21.33 -1.18
C PRO A 73 -3.81 -21.06 0.17
N ASP A 74 -3.05 -21.05 1.26
CA ASP A 74 -3.58 -20.91 2.62
C ASP A 74 -3.68 -19.46 3.11
N ILE A 75 -3.56 -18.46 2.23
CA ILE A 75 -3.53 -17.05 2.63
C ILE A 75 -4.76 -16.60 3.42
N LEU A 76 -5.95 -17.11 3.12
CA LEU A 76 -7.17 -16.75 3.86
C LEU A 76 -7.16 -17.28 5.30
N LYS A 77 -6.57 -18.45 5.53
CA LYS A 77 -6.38 -19.01 6.88
C LYS A 77 -5.50 -18.07 7.68
N TYR A 78 -4.36 -17.66 7.13
CA TYR A 78 -3.43 -16.76 7.79
C TYR A 78 -4.01 -15.36 8.00
N ALA A 79 -4.75 -14.82 7.02
CA ALA A 79 -5.46 -13.54 7.17
C ALA A 79 -6.51 -13.58 8.29
N SER A 80 -7.25 -14.69 8.40
CA SER A 80 -8.20 -14.91 9.49
C SER A 80 -7.50 -14.99 10.85
N MET A 81 -6.37 -15.69 10.93
CA MET A 81 -5.55 -15.75 12.14
C MET A 81 -5.00 -14.37 12.54
N ALA A 82 -4.55 -13.57 11.56
CA ALA A 82 -4.10 -12.21 11.82
C ALA A 82 -5.21 -11.34 12.39
N LEU A 83 -6.41 -11.38 11.81
CA LEU A 83 -7.58 -10.66 12.34
C LEU A 83 -7.91 -11.09 13.78
N GLN A 84 -7.86 -12.38 14.10
CA GLN A 84 -8.15 -12.88 15.45
C GLN A 84 -7.14 -12.41 16.50
N ARG A 85 -5.91 -12.09 16.09
CA ARG A 85 -4.85 -11.61 16.99
C ARG A 85 -4.91 -10.10 17.24
N ILE A 86 -5.63 -9.36 16.39
CA ILE A 86 -5.79 -7.91 16.53
C ILE A 86 -7.08 -7.61 17.30
N PRO A 87 -7.04 -6.78 18.34
CA PRO A 87 -8.23 -6.35 19.07
C PRO A 87 -9.17 -5.55 18.15
N ASP A 88 -10.46 -5.53 18.47
CA ASP A 88 -11.45 -4.79 17.68
C ASP A 88 -11.15 -3.28 17.59
N TYR A 89 -10.44 -2.75 18.60
CA TYR A 89 -9.97 -1.38 18.66
C TYR A 89 -8.45 -1.37 18.92
N PRO A 90 -7.63 -1.33 17.86
CA PRO A 90 -6.20 -1.14 17.99
C PRO A 90 -5.87 0.15 18.77
N PRO A 91 -4.78 0.19 19.55
CA PRO A 91 -4.39 1.37 20.32
C PRO A 91 -3.74 2.46 19.45
N ASP A 92 -3.44 2.15 18.19
CA ASP A 92 -2.95 3.08 17.20
C ASP A 92 -4.12 3.71 16.41
N ASN A 93 -3.81 4.64 15.50
CA ASN A 93 -4.83 5.24 14.63
C ASN A 93 -5.14 4.36 13.40
N LEU A 94 -4.86 3.05 13.47
CA LEU A 94 -5.15 2.12 12.39
C LEU A 94 -6.49 1.44 12.60
N THR A 95 -7.14 1.11 11.49
CA THR A 95 -8.26 0.19 11.49
C THR A 95 -7.78 -1.23 11.82
N ARG A 96 -8.70 -2.06 12.30
CA ARG A 96 -8.44 -3.48 12.58
C ARG A 96 -7.87 -4.21 11.35
N ASP A 97 -8.40 -3.93 10.16
CA ASP A 97 -7.92 -4.52 8.90
C ASP A 97 -6.50 -4.07 8.55
N GLU A 98 -6.15 -2.79 8.76
CA GLU A 98 -4.79 -2.29 8.54
C GLU A 98 -3.79 -2.92 9.50
N SER A 99 -4.10 -2.96 10.81
CA SER A 99 -3.24 -3.62 11.79
C SER A 99 -3.10 -5.12 11.49
N ALA A 100 -4.18 -5.79 11.08
CA ALA A 100 -4.15 -7.19 10.72
C ALA A 100 -3.35 -7.45 9.44
N ALA A 101 -3.37 -6.55 8.45
CA ALA A 101 -2.55 -6.64 7.25
C ALA A 101 -1.05 -6.57 7.58
N ILE A 102 -0.66 -5.64 8.46
CA ILE A 102 0.73 -5.51 8.94
C ILE A 102 1.14 -6.77 9.72
N HIS A 103 0.26 -7.28 10.58
CA HIS A 103 0.51 -8.51 11.33
C HIS A 103 0.65 -9.72 10.40
N LEU A 104 -0.26 -9.87 9.42
CA LEU A 104 -0.20 -10.92 8.40
C LEU A 104 1.13 -10.92 7.62
N TYR A 105 1.63 -9.72 7.31
CA TYR A 105 2.88 -9.56 6.57
C TYR A 105 4.10 -10.12 7.30
N THR A 106 4.12 -10.00 8.64
CA THR A 106 5.29 -10.32 9.48
C THR A 106 5.12 -11.56 10.34
N MET A 107 3.90 -12.04 10.56
CA MET A 107 3.68 -13.22 11.39
C MET A 107 4.34 -14.46 10.78
N GLU A 108 4.99 -15.24 11.64
CA GLU A 108 5.46 -16.57 11.29
C GLU A 108 4.27 -17.52 11.15
N TRP A 109 4.33 -18.37 10.14
CA TRP A 109 3.35 -19.41 9.88
C TRP A 109 3.84 -20.71 10.49
N ASP A 110 2.95 -21.39 11.22
CA ASP A 110 3.28 -22.56 12.06
C ASP A 110 3.72 -23.81 11.26
N ASP A 111 3.63 -23.77 9.93
CA ASP A 111 4.10 -24.87 9.09
C ASP A 111 5.65 -24.84 9.02
N ASP A 112 6.28 -26.01 9.11
CA ASP A 112 7.73 -26.33 9.35
C ASP A 112 8.80 -25.61 8.49
N THR A 113 8.43 -24.62 7.69
CA THR A 113 9.26 -23.88 6.73
C THR A 113 9.67 -22.47 7.18
N ASN A 114 9.33 -22.02 8.41
CA ASN A 114 9.58 -20.64 8.88
C ASN A 114 9.10 -19.58 7.86
N GLY A 115 7.93 -19.83 7.27
CA GLY A 115 7.36 -18.97 6.24
C GLY A 115 6.62 -17.77 6.84
N SER A 116 6.61 -16.64 6.12
CA SER A 116 5.71 -15.52 6.36
C SER A 116 5.15 -15.06 5.01
N LEU A 117 4.15 -14.18 5.02
CA LEU A 117 3.65 -13.61 3.76
C LEU A 117 4.79 -12.90 3.00
N TYR A 118 5.65 -12.18 3.71
CA TYR A 118 6.84 -11.54 3.13
C TYR A 118 7.74 -12.53 2.38
N SER A 119 8.09 -13.67 2.99
CA SER A 119 9.00 -14.63 2.35
C SER A 119 8.36 -15.28 1.12
N HIS A 120 7.07 -15.60 1.17
CA HIS A 120 6.33 -16.17 0.04
C HIS A 120 6.20 -15.19 -1.13
N LEU A 121 5.87 -13.92 -0.85
CA LEU A 121 5.76 -12.90 -1.90
C LEU A 121 7.13 -12.62 -2.54
N ASN A 122 8.19 -12.50 -1.75
CA ASN A 122 9.53 -12.31 -2.30
C ASN A 122 10.01 -13.50 -3.12
N TYR A 123 9.67 -14.72 -2.71
CA TYR A 123 9.98 -15.91 -3.50
C TYR A 123 9.21 -15.94 -4.82
N ALA A 124 7.92 -15.59 -4.79
CA ALA A 124 7.07 -15.58 -5.99
C ALA A 124 7.40 -14.46 -6.98
N LEU A 125 7.89 -13.32 -6.48
CA LEU A 125 8.16 -12.10 -7.27
C LEU A 125 9.64 -11.87 -7.57
N GLY A 126 10.55 -12.57 -6.90
CA GLY A 126 11.97 -12.57 -7.22
C GLY A 126 12.21 -13.23 -8.57
N GLU A 127 12.78 -12.49 -9.52
CA GLU A 127 13.12 -12.99 -10.86
C GLU A 127 13.91 -14.30 -10.79
N ARG A 128 13.46 -15.31 -11.55
CA ARG A 128 14.29 -16.41 -12.03
C ARG A 128 15.03 -16.00 -13.30
#